data_AF-A0A9E7IS70-F1
#
_entry.id   AF-A0A9E7IS70-F1
#
_cell.length_a   1.000
_cell.length_b   1.000
_cell.length_c   1.000
_cell.angle_alpha   90.00
_cell.angle_beta   90.00
_cell.angle_gamma   90.00
#
_symmetry.space_group_name_H-M   'P 1'
#
loop_
_entity.id
_entity.type
_entity.pdbx_description
1 polymer ?
#
loop_
_entity_poly.entity_id
_entity_poly.type
_entity_poly.pdbx_seq_one_letter_code
_entity_poly.pdbx_strand_id
1 'polypeptide(L)' 'MAINLLEQNLEAITQTLARLQKEGCNDEKILNELREERDKILKDLKL' A
#
# COMPACT_ATOMS: atom_id res chain seq x y z
N MET A 1 6.59 19.06 -4.74
CA MET A 1 5.65 18.25 -5.54
C MET A 1 5.16 17.11 -4.67
N ALA A 2 3.92 17.15 -4.19
CA ALA A 2 3.39 16.16 -3.23
C ALA A 2 2.87 14.87 -3.89
N ILE A 3 2.47 14.96 -5.16
CA ILE A 3 1.93 13.84 -5.96
C ILE A 3 2.95 12.69 -6.06
N ASN A 4 4.21 13.03 -6.35
CA ASN A 4 5.29 12.06 -6.50
C ASN A 4 5.57 11.24 -5.21
N LEU A 5 5.33 11.83 -4.03
CA LEU A 5 5.50 11.13 -2.75
C LEU A 5 4.36 10.15 -2.48
N LEU A 6 3.12 10.55 -2.80
CA LEU A 6 1.95 9.69 -2.67
C LEU A 6 2.02 8.49 -3.63
N GLU A 7 2.45 8.72 -4.87
CA GLU A 7 2.68 7.64 -5.85
C GLU A 7 3.78 6.68 -5.39
N GLN A 8 4.90 7.20 -4.85
CA GLN A 8 5.95 6.35 -4.28
C GLN A 8 5.46 5.52 -3.08
N ASN A 9 4.63 6.11 -2.22
CA ASN A 9 4.04 5.38 -1.09
C ASN A 9 3.07 4.29 -1.58
N LEU A 10 2.25 4.58 -2.59
CA LEU A 10 1.35 3.61 -3.20
C LEU A 10 2.12 2.41 -3.77
N GLU A 11 3.22 2.68 -4.48
CA GLU A 11 4.09 1.65 -5.06
C GLU A 11 4.77 0.81 -3.97
N ALA A 12 5.30 1.46 -2.94
CA ALA A 12 5.95 0.78 -1.81
C ALA A 12 4.99 -0.17 -1.07
N ILE A 13 3.76 0.27 -0.80
CA ILE A 13 2.74 -0.56 -0.16
C ILE A 13 2.34 -1.74 -1.06
N THR A 14 2.20 -1.50 -2.36
CA THR A 14 1.85 -2.54 -3.34
C THR A 14 2.95 -3.60 -3.43
N GLN A 15 4.22 -3.18 -3.50
CA GLN A 15 5.36 -4.10 -3.49
C GLN A 15 5.46 -4.87 -2.18
N THR A 16 5.21 -4.21 -1.05
CA THR A 16 5.23 -4.85 0.28
C THR A 16 4.16 -5.93 0.37
N LEU A 17 2.92 -5.65 -0.07
CA LEU A 17 1.85 -6.63 -0.12
C LEU A 17 2.20 -7.84 -1.01
N ALA A 18 2.75 -7.59 -2.21
CA ALA A 18 3.16 -8.65 -3.13
C ALA A 18 4.30 -9.51 -2.54
N ARG A 19 5.25 -8.86 -1.85
CA ARG A 19 6.34 -9.53 -1.16
C ARG A 19 5.82 -10.39 0.00
N LEU A 20 4.92 -9.87 0.83
CA LEU A 20 4.31 -10.62 1.94
C LEU A 20 3.52 -11.84 1.44
N GLN A 21 2.75 -11.69 0.35
CA GLN A 21 2.08 -12.82 -0.31
C GLN A 21 3.09 -13.87 -0.79
N LYS A 22 4.22 -13.45 -1.36
CA LYS A 22 5.28 -14.36 -1.83
C LYS A 22 6.00 -15.06 -0.68
N GLU A 23 6.19 -14.37 0.44
CA GLU A 23 6.77 -14.94 1.67
C GLU A 23 5.78 -15.84 2.43
N GLY A 24 4.52 -15.94 1.99
CA GLY A 24 3.48 -16.72 2.65
C GLY A 24 2.99 -16.09 3.96
N CYS A 25 3.30 -14.81 4.18
CA CYS A 25 2.85 -14.06 5.34
C CYS A 25 1.40 -13.63 5.10
N ASN A 26 0.48 -14.34 5.76
CA ASN A 26 -0.96 -14.10 5.75
C ASN A 26 -1.41 -13.36 7.03
N ASP A 27 -0.57 -12.46 7.56
CA ASP A 27 -0.95 -11.62 8.69
C ASP A 27 -2.06 -10.66 8.26
N GLU A 28 -3.31 -11.07 8.47
CA GLU A 28 -4.50 -10.32 8.09
C GLU A 28 -4.49 -8.90 8.67
N LYS A 29 -3.92 -8.70 9.87
CA LYS A 29 -3.78 -7.37 10.47
C LYS A 29 -2.90 -6.46 9.60
N ILE A 30 -1.71 -6.92 9.26
CA ILE A 30 -0.74 -6.16 8.45
C ILE A 30 -1.28 -5.93 7.04
N LEU A 31 -1.89 -6.96 6.45
CA LEU A 31 -2.52 -6.86 5.13
C LEU A 31 -3.67 -5.85 5.13
N ASN A 32 -4.46 -5.79 6.20
CA ASN A 32 -5.59 -4.87 6.30
C ASN A 32 -5.12 -3.42 6.53
N GLU A 33 -4.11 -3.21 7.39
CA GLU A 33 -3.50 -1.88 7.60
C GLU A 33 -2.87 -1.34 6.30
N LEU A 34 -2.10 -2.17 5.58
CA LEU A 34 -1.51 -1.81 4.29
C LEU A 34 -2.60 -1.53 3.24
N ARG A 35 -3.72 -2.25 3.27
CA ARG A 35 -4.87 -1.96 2.40
C ARG A 35 -5.52 -0.62 2.73
N GLU A 36 -5.72 -0.31 4.00
CA GLU A 36 -6.28 0.97 4.44
C GLU A 36 -5.38 2.16 4.10
N GLU A 37 -4.06 2.04 4.28
CA GLU A 37 -3.11 3.09 3.87
C GLU A 37 -3.15 3.32 2.36
N ARG A 38 -3.13 2.25 1.56
CA ARG A 38 -3.26 2.35 0.10
C ARG A 38 -4.59 3.00 -0.32
N ASP A 39 -5.70 2.67 0.34
CA ASP A 39 -7.01 3.27 0.05
C ASP A 39 -7.06 4.77 0.40
N LYS A 40 -6.44 5.16 1.52
CA LYS A 40 -6.26 6.58 1.87
C LYS A 40 -5.43 7.32 0.82
N ILE A 41 -4.31 6.73 0.39
CA ILE A 41 -3.45 7.32 -0.64
C ILE A 41 -4.19 7.44 -1.99
N LEU A 42 -4.98 6.44 -2.38
CA LEU A 42 -5.83 6.51 -3.58
C LEU A 42 -6.84 7.65 -3.51
N LYS A 43 -7.51 7.82 -2.35
CA LYS A 43 -8.43 8.95 -2.11
C LYS A 43 -7.72 10.30 -2.17
N ASP A 44 -6.53 10.41 -1.60
CA ASP A 44 -5.70 11.63 -1.66
C ASP A 44 -5.25 11.93 -3.09
N LEU A 45 -4.92 10.90 -3.88
CA LEU A 45 -4.60 11.01 -5.30
C LEU A 45 -5.83 11.27 -6.20
N LYS A 46 -7.05 11.19 -5.65
CA LYS A 46 -8.33 11.24 -6.37
C LYS A 46 -8.41 10.22 -7.52
N LEU A 47 -7.84 9.04 -7.32
CA LEU A 47 -7.88 7.90 -8.24
C LEU A 47 -8.99 6.92 -7.86
#